data_AF-A0A257P4K5-F1
#
_entry.id   AF-A0A257P4K5-F1
#
_cell.length_a   1.000
_cell.length_b   1.000
_cell.length_c   1.000
_cell.angle_alpha   90.00
_cell.angle_beta   90.00
_cell.angle_gamma   90.00
#
_symmetry.space_group_name_H-M   'P 1'
#
loop_
_entity.id
_entity.type
_entity.pdbx_description
1 polymer ?
#
loop_
_entity_poly.entity_id
_entity_poly.type
_entity_poly.pdbx_seq_one_letter_code
_entity_poly.pdbx_strand_id
1 'polypeptide(L)'
;MQGNAGRLHTLRVLLSWLLSSLFSYNYGSAEAILKAMRDVAQGPQFWRENMDNAAVRAELAPFNAEEKMQPLCLADYKLVFRSESEPRWRRWVRMATLNGFLLPGFLLRDGIVYENKSFRAAYRKLFRYRKVLYYYEANSQGYVAHYDRKRFFSVLKRFASTARLYLSRMPELRRTYRDELRGLTSEAFWRDIYKSKSE
;
A
#
# COMPACT_ATOMS: atom_id res chain seq x y z
N MET A 1 -17.98 -24.87 1.15
CA MET A 1 -17.42 -24.00 2.23
C MET A 1 -16.06 -23.35 1.90
N GLN A 2 -15.27 -23.84 0.94
CA GLN A 2 -13.94 -23.27 0.60
C GLN A 2 -13.94 -21.82 0.04
N GLY A 3 -15.04 -21.36 -0.57
CA GLY A 3 -15.10 -20.03 -1.21
C GLY A 3 -15.13 -18.82 -0.25
N ASN A 4 -15.74 -18.97 0.94
CA ASN A 4 -15.81 -17.88 1.93
C ASN A 4 -14.48 -17.67 2.66
N ALA A 5 -13.79 -18.76 2.99
CA ALA A 5 -12.49 -18.70 3.64
C ALA A 5 -11.45 -18.02 2.75
N GLY A 6 -11.45 -18.32 1.44
CA GLY A 6 -10.53 -17.71 0.47
C GLY A 6 -10.67 -16.19 0.36
N ARG A 7 -11.89 -15.67 0.16
CA ARG A 7 -12.10 -14.22 0.00
C ARG A 7 -11.76 -13.41 1.26
N LEU A 8 -12.09 -13.94 2.44
CA LEU A 8 -11.75 -13.30 3.72
C LEU A 8 -10.24 -13.36 3.99
N HIS A 9 -9.59 -14.46 3.60
CA HIS A 9 -8.13 -14.58 3.68
C HIS A 9 -7.44 -13.55 2.79
N THR A 10 -7.84 -13.42 1.52
CA THR A 10 -7.31 -12.39 0.61
C THR A 10 -7.45 -10.98 1.19
N LEU A 11 -8.63 -10.63 1.73
CA LEU A 11 -8.83 -9.33 2.37
C LEU A 11 -7.94 -9.13 3.60
N ARG A 12 -7.73 -10.18 4.41
CA ARG A 12 -6.85 -10.10 5.57
C ARG A 12 -5.40 -9.85 5.16
N VAL A 13 -4.94 -10.47 4.08
CA VAL A 13 -3.60 -10.25 3.52
C VAL A 13 -3.47 -8.81 3.00
N LEU A 14 -4.42 -8.36 2.17
CA LEU A 14 -4.43 -6.99 1.64
C LEU A 14 -4.50 -5.94 2.76
N LEU A 15 -5.34 -6.17 3.77
CA LEU A 15 -5.44 -5.29 4.92
C LEU A 15 -4.13 -5.26 5.72
N SER A 16 -3.47 -6.40 5.89
CA SER A 16 -2.16 -6.48 6.57
C SER A 16 -1.10 -5.66 5.84
N TRP A 17 -1.01 -5.78 4.51
CA TRP A 17 -0.09 -4.97 3.70
C TRP A 17 -0.44 -3.49 3.75
N LEU A 18 -1.71 -3.15 3.57
CA LEU A 18 -2.18 -1.77 3.61
C LEU A 18 -1.91 -1.11 4.97
N LEU A 19 -2.22 -1.79 6.07
CA LEU A 19 -1.92 -1.29 7.42
C LEU A 19 -0.41 -1.16 7.64
N SER A 20 0.39 -2.09 7.14
CA SER A 20 1.86 -1.99 7.21
C SER A 20 2.34 -0.71 6.51
N SER A 21 1.86 -0.43 5.30
CA SER A 21 2.21 0.79 4.55
C SER A 21 1.72 2.06 5.25
N LEU A 22 0.47 2.07 5.72
CA LEU A 22 -0.12 3.22 6.42
C LEU A 22 0.59 3.57 7.73
N PHE A 23 0.91 2.57 8.56
CA PHE A 23 1.64 2.80 9.82
C PHE A 23 3.11 3.17 9.60
N SER A 24 3.61 3.00 8.38
CA SER A 24 4.95 3.39 7.92
C SER A 24 4.97 4.73 7.19
N TYR A 25 3.82 5.43 7.11
CA TYR A 25 3.65 6.67 6.34
C TYR A 25 3.91 6.51 4.82
N ASN A 26 4.00 5.28 4.34
CA ASN A 26 4.11 4.95 2.92
C ASN A 26 2.70 4.93 2.31
N TYR A 27 2.12 6.12 2.16
CA TYR A 27 0.75 6.25 1.65
C TYR A 27 0.63 5.94 0.17
N GLY A 28 1.68 6.16 -0.63
CA GLY A 28 1.67 5.80 -2.03
C GLY A 28 1.60 4.29 -2.23
N SER A 29 2.37 3.54 -1.45
CA SER A 29 2.24 2.09 -1.37
C SER A 29 0.83 1.64 -0.94
N ALA A 30 0.21 2.34 0.01
CA ALA A 30 -1.15 2.02 0.45
C ALA A 30 -2.21 2.31 -0.63
N GLU A 31 -2.05 3.39 -1.40
CA GLU A 31 -2.91 3.72 -2.55
C GLU A 31 -2.74 2.69 -3.68
N ALA A 32 -1.52 2.23 -3.94
CA ALA A 32 -1.25 1.19 -4.93
C ALA A 32 -1.96 -0.14 -4.58
N ILE A 33 -1.92 -0.54 -3.30
CA ILE A 33 -2.65 -1.74 -2.82
C ILE A 33 -4.16 -1.57 -3.01
N LEU A 34 -4.69 -0.39 -2.70
CA LEU A 34 -6.11 -0.08 -2.88
C LEU A 34 -6.51 -0.07 -4.38
N LYS A 35 -5.66 0.49 -5.25
CA LYS A 35 -5.86 0.50 -6.71
C LYS A 35 -5.87 -0.92 -7.26
N ALA A 36 -4.87 -1.74 -6.92
CA ALA A 36 -4.80 -3.13 -7.35
C ALA A 36 -6.06 -3.92 -6.95
N MET A 37 -6.57 -3.70 -5.74
CA MET A 37 -7.82 -4.32 -5.29
C MET A 37 -9.04 -3.87 -6.13
N ARG A 38 -9.10 -2.58 -6.50
CA ARG A 38 -10.19 -2.05 -7.35
C ARG A 38 -10.10 -2.59 -8.77
N ASP A 39 -8.91 -2.68 -9.33
CA ASP A 39 -8.66 -3.17 -10.68
C ASP A 39 -9.10 -4.63 -10.84
N VAL A 40 -8.76 -5.48 -9.87
CA VAL A 40 -9.28 -6.84 -9.80
C VAL A 40 -10.81 -6.86 -9.66
N ALA A 41 -11.39 -5.93 -8.90
CA ALA A 41 -12.83 -5.87 -8.70
C ALA A 41 -13.62 -5.39 -9.94
N GLN A 42 -12.95 -4.83 -10.96
CA GLN A 42 -13.56 -4.44 -12.24
C GLN A 42 -13.77 -5.63 -13.18
N GLY A 43 -13.10 -6.77 -12.96
CA GLY A 43 -13.29 -7.99 -13.74
C GLY A 43 -12.26 -8.20 -14.85
N PRO A 44 -12.43 -9.24 -15.68
CA PRO A 44 -11.46 -9.63 -16.71
C PRO A 44 -11.29 -8.59 -17.82
N GLN A 45 -12.36 -7.87 -18.17
CA GLN A 45 -12.36 -6.86 -19.21
C GLN A 45 -11.37 -5.71 -18.96
N PHE A 46 -11.19 -5.32 -17.68
CA PHE A 46 -10.20 -4.33 -17.28
C PHE A 46 -8.80 -4.65 -17.83
N TRP A 47 -8.41 -5.93 -17.82
CA TRP A 47 -7.09 -6.37 -18.28
C TRP A 47 -6.96 -6.32 -19.81
N ARG A 48 -8.05 -6.45 -20.56
CA ARG A 48 -8.04 -6.25 -22.03
C ARG A 48 -7.81 -4.78 -22.36
N GLU A 49 -8.51 -3.91 -21.64
CA GLU A 49 -8.42 -2.45 -21.84
C GLU A 49 -7.08 -1.87 -21.35
N ASN A 50 -6.46 -2.51 -20.36
CA ASN A 50 -5.22 -2.04 -19.73
C ASN A 50 -4.06 -3.03 -19.90
N MET A 51 -3.91 -3.65 -21.07
CA MET A 51 -2.92 -4.71 -21.30
C MET A 51 -1.47 -4.31 -20.98
N ASP A 52 -1.05 -3.09 -21.32
CA ASP A 52 0.29 -2.59 -21.05
C ASP A 52 0.42 -1.90 -19.68
N ASN A 53 -0.71 -1.73 -18.97
CA ASN A 53 -0.87 -0.98 -17.74
C ASN A 53 -0.31 0.46 -17.78
N ALA A 54 -0.18 1.09 -18.95
CA ALA A 54 0.40 2.44 -19.07
C ALA A 54 -0.44 3.49 -18.32
N ALA A 55 -1.76 3.46 -18.51
CA ALA A 55 -2.69 4.34 -17.80
C ALA A 55 -2.64 4.12 -16.27
N VAL A 56 -2.64 2.85 -15.83
CA VAL A 56 -2.53 2.49 -14.41
C VAL A 56 -1.22 2.98 -13.80
N ARG A 57 -0.09 2.86 -14.52
CA ARG A 57 1.20 3.39 -14.09
C ARG A 57 1.19 4.91 -13.99
N ALA A 58 0.57 5.60 -14.95
CA ALA A 58 0.44 7.06 -14.92
C ALA A 58 -0.38 7.54 -13.73
N GLU A 59 -1.48 6.85 -13.40
CA GLU A 59 -2.29 7.13 -12.20
C GLU A 59 -1.51 6.91 -10.89
N LEU A 60 -0.61 5.92 -10.84
CA LEU A 60 0.18 5.60 -9.65
C LEU A 60 1.44 6.45 -9.51
N ALA A 61 1.92 7.07 -10.58
CA ALA A 61 3.17 7.83 -10.60
C ALA A 61 3.22 8.95 -9.54
N PRO A 62 2.17 9.78 -9.34
CA PRO A 62 2.19 10.83 -8.32
C PRO A 62 2.34 10.27 -6.90
N PHE A 63 1.71 9.13 -6.62
CA PHE A 63 1.76 8.50 -5.31
C PHE A 63 3.14 7.91 -4.99
N ASN A 64 3.81 7.35 -6.00
CA ASN A 64 5.14 6.76 -5.83
C ASN A 64 6.26 7.80 -5.77
N ALA A 65 6.01 9.03 -6.23
CA ALA A 65 7.02 10.09 -6.22
C ALA A 65 7.51 10.43 -4.81
N GLU A 66 6.62 10.38 -3.80
CA GLU A 66 6.93 10.65 -2.39
C GLU A 66 7.83 9.56 -1.76
N GLU A 67 7.74 8.33 -2.25
CA GLU A 67 8.46 7.16 -1.73
C GLU A 67 9.67 6.77 -2.60
N LYS A 68 10.00 7.61 -3.58
CA LYS A 68 11.10 7.35 -4.51
C LYS A 68 12.43 7.45 -3.78
N MET A 69 13.22 6.37 -3.85
CA MET A 69 14.60 6.37 -3.35
C MET A 69 15.44 7.36 -4.17
N GLN A 70 16.01 8.35 -3.49
CA GLN A 70 16.86 9.38 -4.09
C GLN A 70 18.17 9.49 -3.32
N PRO A 71 19.28 9.90 -3.95
CA PRO A 71 20.52 10.18 -3.24
C PRO A 71 20.25 11.12 -2.06
N LEU A 72 20.76 10.76 -0.88
CA LEU A 72 20.47 11.50 0.35
C LEU A 72 21.69 11.47 1.29
N CYS A 73 22.08 12.63 1.82
CA CYS A 73 23.11 12.74 2.83
C CYS A 73 22.48 12.73 4.23
N LEU A 74 22.86 11.78 5.09
CA LEU A 74 22.32 11.69 6.44
C LEU A 74 22.70 12.88 7.34
N ALA A 75 23.83 13.54 7.06
CA ALA A 75 24.31 14.68 7.84
C ALA A 75 23.39 15.92 7.74
N ASP A 76 22.57 15.99 6.69
CA ASP A 76 21.63 17.09 6.47
C ASP A 76 20.43 17.04 7.44
N TYR A 77 20.26 15.93 8.18
CA TYR A 77 19.11 15.67 9.02
C TYR A 77 19.48 15.52 10.49
N LYS A 78 18.70 16.17 11.37
CA LYS A 78 18.76 15.92 12.81
C LYS A 78 17.95 14.67 13.16
N LEU A 79 18.61 13.52 13.07
CA LEU A 79 17.98 12.21 13.22
C LEU A 79 17.80 11.79 14.68
N VAL A 80 16.70 11.08 14.93
CA VAL A 80 16.40 10.43 16.21
C VAL A 80 16.49 8.92 16.02
N PHE A 81 17.44 8.30 16.71
CA PHE A 81 17.58 6.85 16.74
C PHE A 81 16.74 6.28 17.88
N ARG A 82 15.93 5.25 17.59
CA ARG A 82 15.02 4.63 18.56
C ARG A 82 15.19 3.11 18.53
N SER A 83 15.18 2.52 19.72
CA SER A 83 15.08 1.06 19.88
C SER A 83 13.64 0.59 19.59
N GLU A 84 13.51 -0.66 19.13
CA GLU A 84 12.23 -1.35 18.97
C GLU A 84 11.66 -1.88 20.28
N SER A 85 12.46 -1.84 21.35
CA SER A 85 12.03 -2.26 22.68
C SER A 85 10.92 -1.33 23.18
N GLU A 86 9.79 -1.94 23.56
CA GLU A 86 8.59 -1.26 23.99
C GLU A 86 8.03 -1.95 25.24
N PRO A 87 7.83 -1.23 26.37
CA PRO A 87 7.19 -1.81 27.55
C PRO A 87 5.71 -2.11 27.29
N ARG A 88 5.14 -3.09 28.01
CA ARG A 88 3.78 -3.61 27.77
C ARG A 88 2.71 -2.52 27.78
N TRP A 89 2.76 -1.56 28.71
CA TRP A 89 1.78 -0.47 28.78
C TRP A 89 1.81 0.42 27.53
N ARG A 90 3.01 0.71 27.00
CA ARG A 90 3.18 1.57 25.83
C ARG A 90 2.63 0.88 24.58
N ARG A 91 2.78 -0.44 24.48
CA ARG A 91 2.14 -1.25 23.43
C ARG A 91 0.62 -1.10 23.46
N TRP A 92 -0.02 -1.16 24.62
CA TRP A 92 -1.48 -0.98 24.73
C TRP A 92 -1.91 0.40 24.27
N VAL A 93 -1.25 1.46 24.75
CA VAL A 93 -1.52 2.84 24.32
C VAL A 93 -1.34 2.98 22.82
N ARG A 94 -0.26 2.43 22.25
CA ARG A 94 0.01 2.46 20.81
C ARG A 94 -1.07 1.76 20.00
N MET A 95 -1.55 0.60 20.44
CA MET A 95 -2.64 -0.12 19.76
C MET A 95 -3.96 0.65 19.87
N ALA A 96 -4.32 1.12 21.06
CA ALA A 96 -5.54 1.88 21.31
C ALA A 96 -5.59 3.20 20.53
N THR A 97 -4.43 3.81 20.26
CA THR A 97 -4.32 5.07 19.53
C THR A 97 -4.04 4.91 18.03
N LEU A 98 -4.15 3.69 17.49
CA LEU A 98 -3.77 3.36 16.11
C LEU A 98 -2.37 3.90 15.77
N ASN A 99 -1.36 3.49 16.52
CA ASN A 99 0.01 3.98 16.39
C ASN A 99 0.17 5.51 16.47
N GLY A 100 -0.71 6.19 17.21
CA GLY A 100 -0.68 7.64 17.37
C GLY A 100 -1.55 8.43 16.38
N PHE A 101 -2.25 7.77 15.46
CA PHE A 101 -3.19 8.43 14.55
C PHE A 101 -4.44 8.99 15.24
N LEU A 102 -4.80 8.48 16.42
CA LEU A 102 -5.88 9.01 17.26
C LEU A 102 -5.39 10.01 18.32
N LEU A 103 -4.08 10.26 18.42
CA LEU A 103 -3.56 11.21 19.41
C LEU A 103 -3.83 12.67 18.98
N PRO A 104 -4.08 13.56 19.95
CA PRO A 104 -4.01 15.00 19.74
C PRO A 104 -2.65 15.44 19.22
N GLY A 105 -2.64 16.49 18.39
CA GLY A 105 -1.43 16.98 17.72
C GLY A 105 -0.30 17.41 18.67
N PHE A 106 -0.63 17.91 19.86
CA PHE A 106 0.36 18.32 20.87
C PHE A 106 1.11 17.14 21.51
N LEU A 107 0.61 15.90 21.36
CA LEU A 107 1.31 14.70 21.80
C LEU A 107 2.26 14.13 20.74
N LEU A 108 2.20 14.66 19.51
CA LEU A 108 3.09 14.28 18.42
C LEU A 108 4.41 15.07 18.49
N ARG A 109 5.49 14.46 18.00
CA ARG A 109 6.86 14.98 18.03
C ARG A 109 7.30 15.31 16.60
N ASP A 110 7.99 16.43 16.43
CA ASP A 110 8.45 16.92 15.12
C ASP A 110 9.82 16.34 14.69
N GLY A 111 10.45 15.51 15.52
CA GLY A 111 11.71 14.84 15.19
C GLY A 111 11.59 13.86 14.02
N ILE A 112 12.71 13.62 13.34
CA ILE A 112 12.80 12.70 12.21
C ILE A 112 13.41 11.39 12.72
N VAL A 113 12.63 10.32 12.72
CA VAL A 113 13.13 8.99 13.14
C VAL A 113 13.94 8.38 12.00
N TYR A 114 15.16 7.92 12.29
CA TYR A 114 15.92 7.11 11.33
C TYR A 114 15.41 5.67 11.31
N GLU A 115 15.22 5.13 10.10
CA GLU A 115 14.91 3.72 9.89
C GLU A 115 15.64 3.20 8.66
N ASN A 116 16.40 2.11 8.81
CA ASN A 116 17.00 1.44 7.66
C ASN A 116 15.88 0.82 6.80
N LYS A 117 15.97 1.02 5.48
CA LYS A 117 14.96 0.58 4.52
C LYS A 117 14.94 -0.95 4.46
N SER A 118 13.96 -1.53 5.13
CA SER A 118 13.65 -2.96 5.11
C SER A 118 12.22 -3.23 4.63
N PHE A 119 11.85 -4.51 4.47
CA PHE A 119 10.53 -4.92 4.00
C PHE A 119 9.38 -4.56 4.97
N ARG A 120 9.67 -4.41 6.27
CA ARG A 120 8.69 -3.98 7.29
C ARG A 120 9.28 -2.85 8.11
N ALA A 121 8.62 -1.69 8.11
CA ALA A 121 9.03 -0.64 9.02
C ALA A 121 8.72 -1.02 10.48
N ALA A 122 9.62 -0.65 11.38
CA ALA A 122 9.41 -0.77 12.81
C ALA A 122 8.48 0.33 13.32
N TYR A 123 7.17 0.23 13.03
CA TYR A 123 6.14 1.20 13.45
C TYR A 123 6.15 1.53 14.95
N ARG A 124 6.73 0.66 15.81
CA ARG A 124 6.98 0.93 17.24
C ARG A 124 7.93 2.12 17.47
N LYS A 125 8.95 2.27 16.62
CA LYS A 125 9.88 3.41 16.63
C LYS A 125 9.17 4.70 16.23
N LEU A 126 8.24 4.60 15.28
CA LEU A 126 7.50 5.72 14.69
C LEU A 126 6.41 6.28 15.60
N PHE A 127 5.98 5.53 16.63
CA PHE A 127 4.91 5.96 17.52
C PHE A 127 5.13 7.37 18.07
N ARG A 128 4.18 8.28 17.78
CA ARG A 128 4.16 9.72 18.10
C ARG A 128 5.06 10.63 17.26
N TYR A 129 5.81 10.13 16.29
CA TYR A 129 6.66 10.97 15.45
C TYR A 129 5.94 11.38 14.17
N ARG A 130 6.20 12.57 13.67
CA ARG A 130 5.58 13.07 12.43
C ARG A 130 6.37 12.74 11.18
N LYS A 131 7.63 12.33 11.32
CA LYS A 131 8.54 12.14 10.18
C LYS A 131 9.41 10.92 10.43
N VAL A 132 9.67 10.17 9.36
CA VAL A 132 10.63 9.07 9.33
C VAL A 132 11.49 9.22 8.08
N LEU A 133 12.79 9.01 8.24
CA LEU A 133 13.73 8.90 7.13
C LEU A 133 14.01 7.42 6.90
N TYR A 134 13.61 6.92 5.73
CA TYR A 134 13.96 5.58 5.27
C TYR A 134 15.26 5.66 4.47
N TYR A 135 16.29 4.92 4.90
CA TYR A 135 17.60 4.97 4.26
C TYR A 135 18.10 3.59 3.86
N TYR A 136 18.65 3.49 2.66
CA TYR A 136 19.30 2.30 2.14
C TYR A 136 20.80 2.56 2.00
N GLU A 137 21.56 1.98 2.93
CA GLU A 137 22.99 2.26 3.13
C GLU A 137 23.84 1.90 1.89
N ALA A 138 23.55 0.78 1.23
CA ALA A 138 24.38 0.28 0.12
C ALA A 138 24.49 1.27 -1.05
N ASN A 139 23.43 2.05 -1.32
CA ASN A 139 23.41 3.01 -2.44
C ASN A 139 23.40 4.47 -1.97
N SER A 140 23.46 4.72 -0.66
CA SER A 140 23.29 6.06 -0.07
C SER A 140 22.04 6.80 -0.54
N GLN A 141 20.92 6.06 -0.58
CA GLN A 141 19.63 6.59 -1.03
C GLN A 141 18.61 6.55 0.08
N GLY A 142 17.65 7.47 0.06
CA GLY A 142 16.55 7.47 1.01
C GLY A 142 15.41 8.37 0.59
N TYR A 143 14.41 8.45 1.47
CA TYR A 143 13.31 9.40 1.38
C TYR A 143 12.76 9.69 2.78
N VAL A 144 12.08 10.82 2.94
CA VAL A 144 11.40 11.19 4.18
C VAL A 144 9.90 10.96 4.00
N ALA A 145 9.33 10.09 4.82
CA ALA A 145 7.89 9.89 4.87
C ALA A 145 7.27 10.70 6.01
N HIS A 146 6.08 11.23 5.76
CA HIS A 146 5.43 12.22 6.60
C HIS A 146 4.12 11.66 7.17
N TYR A 147 3.86 11.93 8.44
CA TYR A 147 2.58 11.65 9.07
C TYR A 147 1.48 12.50 8.44
N ASP A 148 0.45 11.85 7.91
CA ASP A 148 -0.78 12.48 7.45
C ASP A 148 -2.00 11.73 8.00
N ARG A 149 -2.62 12.33 9.02
CA ARG A 149 -3.83 11.79 9.65
C ARG A 149 -5.02 11.74 8.70
N LYS A 150 -5.20 12.75 7.86
CA LYS A 150 -6.36 12.83 6.95
C LYS A 150 -6.24 11.75 5.88
N ARG A 151 -5.06 11.62 5.27
CA ARG A 151 -4.78 10.58 4.26
C ARG A 151 -4.89 9.18 4.85
N PHE A 152 -4.39 8.95 6.06
CA PHE A 152 -4.52 7.67 6.76
C PHE A 152 -5.99 7.21 6.86
N PHE A 153 -6.87 8.04 7.41
CA PHE A 153 -8.29 7.67 7.55
C PHE A 153 -9.04 7.65 6.22
N SER A 154 -8.66 8.50 5.26
CA SER A 154 -9.22 8.49 3.90
C SER A 154 -8.95 7.16 3.19
N VAL A 155 -7.71 6.67 3.22
CA VAL A 155 -7.34 5.37 2.63
C VAL A 155 -8.08 4.24 3.33
N LEU A 156 -8.15 4.24 4.67
CA LEU A 156 -8.89 3.21 5.42
C LEU A 156 -10.37 3.17 5.07
N LYS A 157 -11.03 4.34 4.98
CA LYS A 157 -12.45 4.42 4.61
C LYS A 157 -12.69 3.87 3.21
N ARG A 158 -11.82 4.23 2.25
CA ARG A 158 -11.90 3.74 0.87
C ARG A 158 -11.57 2.25 0.76
N PHE A 159 -10.66 1.72 1.57
CA PHE A 159 -10.42 0.28 1.66
C PHE A 159 -11.67 -0.44 2.19
N ALA A 160 -12.29 0.07 3.26
CA ALA A 160 -13.50 -0.53 3.82
C ALA A 160 -14.66 -0.55 2.81
N SER A 161 -14.87 0.52 2.04
CA SER A 161 -15.90 0.53 0.98
C SER A 161 -15.57 -0.47 -0.14
N THR A 162 -14.31 -0.50 -0.59
CA THR A 162 -13.85 -1.42 -1.64
C THR A 162 -13.95 -2.88 -1.18
N ALA A 163 -13.63 -3.17 0.08
CA ALA A 163 -13.74 -4.50 0.67
C ALA A 163 -15.19 -4.99 0.76
N ARG A 164 -16.14 -4.11 1.11
CA ARG A 164 -17.57 -4.47 1.09
C ARG A 164 -18.03 -4.82 -0.32
N LEU A 165 -17.68 -4.00 -1.31
CA LEU A 165 -18.02 -4.24 -2.72
C LEU A 165 -17.40 -5.54 -3.25
N TYR A 166 -16.12 -5.77 -2.92
CA TYR A 166 -15.42 -6.99 -3.27
C TYR A 166 -16.12 -8.23 -2.70
N LEU A 167 -16.48 -8.20 -1.41
CA LEU A 167 -17.17 -9.32 -0.78
C LEU A 167 -18.53 -9.60 -1.41
N SER A 168 -19.32 -8.57 -1.72
CA SER A 168 -20.63 -8.75 -2.32
C SER A 168 -20.55 -9.29 -3.76
N ARG A 169 -19.59 -8.81 -4.56
CA ARG A 169 -19.45 -9.19 -5.98
C ARG A 169 -18.61 -10.44 -6.22
N MET A 170 -17.89 -10.94 -5.22
CA MET A 170 -16.94 -12.05 -5.37
C MET A 170 -17.49 -13.30 -6.10
N PRO A 171 -18.72 -13.78 -5.84
CA PRO A 171 -19.25 -14.96 -6.53
C PRO A 171 -19.38 -14.75 -8.04
N GLU A 172 -19.93 -13.60 -8.44
CA GLU A 172 -20.08 -13.19 -9.84
C GLU A 172 -18.70 -12.97 -10.48
N LEU A 173 -17.84 -12.18 -9.83
CA LEU A 173 -16.49 -11.88 -10.29
C LEU A 173 -15.70 -13.16 -10.59
N ARG A 174 -15.79 -14.17 -9.72
CA ARG A 174 -15.13 -15.46 -9.90
C ARG A 174 -15.67 -16.23 -11.11
N ARG A 175 -16.96 -16.11 -11.41
CA ARG A 175 -17.57 -16.72 -12.60
C ARG A 175 -17.07 -16.02 -13.86
N THR A 176 -17.17 -14.69 -13.91
CA THR A 176 -16.74 -13.89 -15.07
C THR A 176 -15.26 -14.11 -15.38
N TYR A 177 -14.38 -14.10 -14.36
CA TYR A 177 -12.97 -14.43 -14.56
C TYR A 177 -12.78 -15.84 -15.12
N ARG A 178 -13.49 -16.85 -14.60
CA ARG A 178 -13.34 -18.24 -15.08
C ARG A 178 -13.76 -18.38 -16.54
N ASP A 179 -14.86 -17.72 -16.91
CA ASP A 179 -15.47 -17.83 -18.23
C ASP A 179 -14.59 -17.12 -19.28
N GLU A 180 -14.03 -15.96 -18.93
CA GLU A 180 -13.19 -15.18 -19.86
C GLU A 180 -11.72 -15.56 -19.89
N LEU A 181 -11.18 -16.17 -18.82
CA LEU A 181 -9.74 -16.46 -18.73
C LEU A 181 -9.27 -17.33 -19.91
N ARG A 182 -10.07 -18.30 -20.34
CA ARG A 182 -9.74 -19.17 -21.48
C ARG A 182 -9.53 -18.36 -22.77
N GLY A 183 -10.33 -17.32 -22.98
CA GLY A 183 -10.17 -16.43 -24.12
C GLY A 183 -8.91 -15.57 -24.00
N LEU A 184 -8.71 -14.94 -22.84
CA LEU A 184 -7.57 -14.07 -22.55
C LEU A 184 -6.20 -14.77 -22.65
N THR A 185 -6.17 -16.08 -22.39
CA THR A 185 -4.94 -16.88 -22.48
C THR A 185 -4.81 -17.67 -23.78
N SER A 186 -5.75 -17.52 -24.71
CA SER A 186 -5.72 -18.28 -25.98
C SER A 186 -4.70 -17.72 -26.95
N GLU A 187 -4.08 -18.58 -27.76
CA GLU A 187 -3.17 -18.17 -28.82
C GLU A 187 -3.86 -17.24 -29.83
N ALA A 188 -5.11 -17.57 -30.21
CA ALA A 188 -5.89 -16.79 -31.15
C ALA A 188 -6.05 -15.32 -30.69
N PHE A 189 -6.36 -15.11 -29.41
CA PHE A 189 -6.46 -13.78 -28.82
C PHE A 189 -5.13 -13.01 -28.94
N TRP A 190 -4.00 -13.61 -28.57
CA TRP A 190 -2.72 -12.91 -28.63
C TRP A 190 -2.24 -12.62 -30.06
N ARG A 191 -2.49 -13.53 -31.01
CA ARG A 191 -2.19 -13.28 -32.42
C ARG A 191 -2.98 -12.09 -32.96
N ASP A 192 -4.24 -11.95 -32.58
CA ASP A 192 -5.08 -10.80 -32.97
C ASP A 192 -4.53 -9.46 -32.43
N ILE A 193 -4.15 -9.43 -31.15
CA ILE A 193 -3.56 -8.23 -30.54
C ILE A 193 -2.23 -7.83 -31.19
N TYR A 194 -1.36 -8.78 -31.52
CA TYR A 194 -0.07 -8.46 -32.13
C TYR A 194 -0.18 -8.10 -33.62
N LYS A 195 -1.16 -8.65 -34.34
CA LYS A 195 -1.46 -8.24 -35.72
C LYS A 195 -1.95 -6.80 -35.79
N SER A 196 -2.89 -6.42 -34.91
CA SER A 196 -3.43 -5.05 -34.86
C SER A 196 -2.41 -3.99 -34.42
N LYS A 197 -1.26 -4.39 -33.87
CA LYS A 197 -0.14 -3.48 -33.53
C LYS A 197 0.95 -3.38 -34.61
N SER A 198 0.88 -4.21 -35.66
CA SER A 198 1.86 -4.22 -36.76
C SER A 198 1.46 -3.39 -37.98
N GLU A 199 0.27 -2.77 -37.94
CA GLU A 199 -0.21 -1.74 -38.88
C GLU A 199 -0.10 -0.35 -38.24
#